data_AF-A0A4Q3VSE6-F1
#
_entry.id   AF-A0A4Q3VSE6-F1
#
_cell.length_a   1.000
_cell.length_b   1.000
_cell.length_c   1.000
_cell.angle_alpha   90.00
_cell.angle_beta   90.00
_cell.angle_gamma   90.00
#
_symmetry.space_group_name_H-M   'P 1'
#
loop_
_entity.id
_entity.type
_entity.pdbx_description
1 polymer ?
#
loop_
_entity_poly.entity_id
_entity_poly.type
_entity_poly.pdbx_seq_one_letter_code
_entity_poly.pdbx_strand_id
1 'polypeptide(L)' 'MKFLISAVGKSGTELLTALKTRINNSEAQEIEHAKEALLEITLKRMKQQHFV' A
#
# COMPACT_ATOMS: atom_id res chain seq x y z
N MET A 1 14.41 3.80 -2.64
CA MET A 1 13.21 3.54 -1.82
C MET A 1 12.38 2.41 -2.45
N LYS A 2 11.73 1.53 -1.67
CA LYS A 2 10.90 0.41 -2.19
C LYS A 2 9.42 0.83 -2.23
N PHE A 3 8.70 0.46 -3.29
CA PHE A 3 7.25 0.70 -3.43
C PHE A 3 6.46 -0.24 -2.52
N LEU A 4 5.60 0.32 -1.66
CA LEU A 4 4.77 -0.43 -0.72
C LEU A 4 3.30 -0.01 -0.83
N ILE A 5 2.41 -0.98 -1.00
CA ILE A 5 0.97 -0.79 -1.17
C ILE A 5 0.19 -1.99 -0.63
N SER A 6 -1.00 -1.76 -0.07
CA SER A 6 -1.92 -2.82 0.30
C SER A 6 -2.61 -3.39 -0.93
N ALA A 7 -2.18 -4.57 -1.38
CA ALA A 7 -2.67 -5.17 -2.62
C ALA A 7 -4.03 -5.90 -2.48
N VAL A 8 -4.41 -6.31 -1.26
CA VAL A 8 -5.65 -7.06 -1.03
C VAL A 8 -6.86 -6.22 -1.44
N GLY A 9 -7.63 -6.74 -2.41
CA GLY A 9 -8.83 -6.10 -2.95
C GLY A 9 -8.59 -5.13 -4.12
N LYS A 10 -7.35 -5.00 -4.61
CA LYS A 10 -7.02 -4.17 -5.79
C LYS A 10 -6.70 -5.05 -7.00
N SER A 11 -7.17 -4.61 -8.16
CA SER A 11 -6.83 -5.20 -9.46
C SER A 11 -5.43 -4.79 -9.93
N GLY A 12 -4.87 -5.53 -10.89
CA GLY A 12 -3.56 -5.23 -11.46
C GLY A 12 -3.50 -3.85 -12.14
N THR A 13 -4.59 -3.39 -12.74
CA THR A 13 -4.69 -2.06 -13.37
C THR A 13 -4.67 -0.94 -12.32
N GLU A 14 -5.31 -1.14 -11.17
CA GLU A 14 -5.25 -0.20 -10.05
C GLU A 14 -3.84 -0.13 -9.44
N LEU A 15 -3.16 -1.27 -9.31
CA LEU A 15 -1.77 -1.30 -8.84
C LEU A 15 -0.82 -0.59 -9.81
N LEU A 16 -0.98 -0.82 -11.11
CA LEU A 16 -0.18 -0.15 -12.14
C LEU A 16 -0.42 1.36 -12.14
N THR A 17 -1.68 1.78 -12.00
CA THR A 17 -2.03 3.20 -11.91
C THR A 17 -1.40 3.83 -10.67
N ALA A 18 -1.51 3.19 -9.51
CA ALA A 18 -0.91 3.67 -8.27
C ALA A 18 0.62 3.81 -8.37
N LEU A 19 1.28 2.85 -9.01
CA LEU A 19 2.73 2.90 -9.25
C LEU A 19 3.11 4.07 -10.17
N LYS A 20 2.42 4.23 -11.30
CA LYS A 20 2.67 5.32 -12.25
C LYS A 20 2.46 6.70 -11.64
N THR A 21 1.50 6.83 -10.72
CA THR A 21 1.29 8.08 -9.99
C THR A 21 2.43 8.34 -9.01
N ARG A 22 2.78 7.34 -8.18
CA ARG A 22 3.72 7.50 -7.06
C ARG A 22 5.20 7.55 -7.48
N ILE A 23 5.55 7.07 -8.67
CA ILE A 23 6.93 7.15 -9.15
C ILE A 23 7.43 8.59 -9.33
N ASN A 24 6.51 9.54 -9.51
CA ASN A 24 6.82 10.96 -9.65
C ASN A 24 6.79 11.73 -8.31
N ASN A 25 6.47 11.05 -7.20
CA ASN A 25 6.45 11.67 -5.89
C ASN A 25 7.88 11.93 -5.39
N SER A 26 8.01 12.96 -4.55
CA SER A 26 9.22 13.13 -3.75
C SER A 26 9.39 11.98 -2.76
N GLU A 27 10.63 11.74 -2.32
CA GLU A 27 10.92 10.70 -1.33
C GLU A 27 10.11 10.89 -0.03
N ALA A 28 9.98 12.12 0.45
CA ALA A 28 9.17 12.43 1.64
C ALA A 28 7.70 12.02 1.48
N GLN A 29 7.10 12.27 0.31
CA GLN A 29 5.72 11.87 0.02
C GLN A 29 5.58 10.35 -0.07
N GLU A 30 6.57 9.67 -0.66
CA GLU A 30 6.56 8.21 -0.76
C GLU A 30 6.75 7.55 0.62
N ILE A 31 7.42 8.21 1.57
CA ILE A 31 7.56 7.74 2.97
C ILE A 31 6.20 7.75 3.66
N GLU A 32 5.42 8.82 3.50
CA GLU A 32 4.09 8.89 4.08
C GLU A 32 3.15 7.84 3.47
N HIS A 33 3.16 7.68 2.14
CA HIS A 33 2.37 6.62 1.51
C HIS A 33 2.77 5.21 1.93
N ALA A 34 4.07 4.96 2.16
CA ALA A 34 4.54 3.68 2.67
C ALA A 34 4.04 3.42 4.11
N LYS A 35 4.03 4.45 4.98
CA LYS A 35 3.50 4.33 6.35
C LYS A 35 1.99 4.01 6.35
N GLU A 36 1.22 4.72 5.53
CA GLU A 36 -0.22 4.49 5.37
C GLU A 36 -0.51 3.06 4.90
N ALA A 37 0.19 2.60 3.86
CA ALA A 37 0.02 1.26 3.33
C ALA A 37 0.47 0.18 4.34
N LEU A 38 1.51 0.43 5.14
CA LEU A 38 1.93 -0.47 6.22
C LEU A 38 0.84 -0.62 7.30
N LEU A 39 0.25 0.49 7.72
CA LEU A 39 -0.87 0.49 8.67
C LEU A 39 -2.06 -0.29 8.10
N GLU A 40 -2.43 -0.04 6.84
CA GLU A 40 -3.53 -0.74 6.18
C GLU A 40 -3.30 -2.26 6.12
N ILE A 41 -2.08 -2.68 5.73
CA ILE A 41 -1.70 -4.10 5.71
C ILE A 41 -1.81 -4.71 7.11
N THR A 42 -1.33 -3.99 8.13
CA THR A 42 -1.37 -4.43 9.53
C THR A 42 -2.82 -4.63 9.99
N LEU A 43 -3.69 -3.65 9.76
CA LEU A 43 -5.10 -3.73 10.11
C LEU A 43 -5.81 -4.88 9.38
N LYS A 44 -5.53 -5.10 8.09
CA LYS A 44 -6.09 -6.22 7.33
C LYS A 44 -5.66 -7.57 7.92
N ARG A 45 -4.37 -7.71 8.27
CA ARG A 45 -3.84 -8.93 8.89
C ARG A 45 -4.44 -9.19 10.28
N MET A 46 -4.54 -8.17 11.11
CA MET A 46 -5.16 -8.28 12.44
C MET A 46 -6.62 -8.73 12.36
N LYS A 47 -7.38 -8.21 11.38
CA LYS A 47 -8.77 -8.63 11.13
C LYS A 47 -8.86 -10.07 10.63
N GLN A 48 -7.94 -10.50 9.77
CA GLN A 48 -7.90 -11.87 9.26
C GLN A 48 -7.53 -12.90 10.34
N GLN A 49 -6.73 -12.51 11.34
CA GLN A 49 -6.38 -13.40 12.46
C GLN A 49 -7.52 -13.59 13.49
N HIS A 50 -8.60 -12.79 13.44
CA HIS A 50 -9.73 -12.91 14.39
C HIS A 50 -10.84 -13.89 13.95
N PHE A 51 -10.65 -14.60 12.83
CA PHE A 51 -11.54 -15.66 12.34
C PHE A 51 -10.78 -16.98 12.17
N VAL A 52 -10.22 -17.49 13.27
CA VAL A 52 -9.77 -18.89 13.41
C VAL A 52 -10.07 -19.37 14.81
#